data_AF-A0A9E0ZK02-F1
#
_entry.id   AF-A0A9E0ZK02-F1
#
_cell.length_a   1.000
_cell.length_b   1.000
_cell.length_c   1.000
_cell.angle_alpha   90.00
_cell.angle_beta   90.00
_cell.angle_gamma   90.00
#
_symmetry.space_group_name_H-M   'P 1'
#
loop_
_entity.id
_entity.type
_entity.pdbx_description
1 polymer ?
#
loop_
_entity_poly.entity_id
_entity_poly.type
_entity_poly.pdbx_seq_one_letter_code
_entity_poly.pdbx_strand_id
1 'polypeptide(L)'
;MKNRRKILVILMTLSTVCLFSGWDRDETKEEKLQYLQFNSTRMDVKKYPTQQLSRFWEDLGNTTPAENEKPEEPAEDKNFPSVLLIYEGGEIESLQFFKDRDKWFMETWDGTVYENADFITEWIPYEEPENTEDQPSVITSAEIDEELFGEYLDALKKQELSDLEGEVVHKTAAFRQQGTPSEKIEEEVRQIFIKRWKLFDYAEKEGFFPTEEEQDQMVEDCIARIKDQPYYAEYDKICKDAGLSFDDIVRKNKDLICELELTNKFYDDRTAEFREGKDISDGHIYENFREYSIAFMEENIYSQEPESEEYKARLQELEDAFEKAGEA
;
A
#
# COMPACT_ATOMS: atom_id res chain seq x y z
N MET A 1 -28.15 19.05 -64.84
CA MET A 1 -27.06 18.18 -64.35
C MET A 1 -25.72 18.93 -64.26
N LYS A 2 -25.53 19.87 -63.33
CA LYS A 2 -24.19 20.50 -63.12
C LYS A 2 -23.85 20.97 -61.70
N ASN A 3 -24.73 20.80 -60.70
CA ASN A 3 -24.47 21.24 -59.32
C ASN A 3 -24.46 20.14 -58.24
N ARG A 4 -24.64 18.85 -58.59
CA ARG A 4 -24.60 17.75 -57.58
C ARG A 4 -23.21 17.22 -57.27
N ARG A 5 -22.17 17.53 -58.08
CA ARG A 5 -20.80 17.04 -57.85
C ARG A 5 -19.96 17.89 -56.90
N LYS A 6 -20.34 19.12 -56.59
CA LYS A 6 -19.59 19.97 -55.63
C LYS A 6 -20.01 19.79 -54.17
N ILE A 7 -21.24 19.34 -53.92
CA ILE A 7 -21.73 19.08 -52.55
C ILE A 7 -21.19 17.75 -52.00
N LEU A 8 -20.93 16.76 -52.87
CA LEU A 8 -20.38 15.47 -52.44
C LEU A 8 -18.89 15.52 -52.05
N VAL A 9 -18.13 16.48 -52.60
CA VAL A 9 -16.69 16.63 -52.28
C VAL A 9 -16.51 17.42 -50.97
N ILE A 10 -17.41 18.35 -50.64
CA ILE A 10 -17.36 19.10 -49.38
C ILE A 10 -17.81 18.23 -48.19
N LEU A 11 -18.75 17.29 -48.41
CA LEU A 11 -19.17 16.33 -47.39
C LEU A 11 -18.14 15.21 -47.14
N MET A 12 -17.31 14.85 -48.13
CA MET A 12 -16.21 13.89 -47.93
C MET A 12 -14.94 14.50 -47.32
N THR A 13 -14.79 15.83 -47.33
CA THR A 13 -13.71 16.52 -46.59
C THR A 13 -14.10 16.94 -45.17
N LEU A 14 -15.39 16.90 -44.83
CA LEU A 14 -15.88 17.10 -43.45
C LEU A 14 -16.04 15.78 -42.68
N SER A 15 -16.07 14.63 -43.38
CA SER A 15 -16.09 13.30 -42.75
C SER A 15 -14.68 12.75 -42.43
N THR A 16 -13.61 13.43 -42.83
CA THR A 16 -12.23 13.06 -42.46
C THR A 16 -11.71 13.79 -41.21
N VAL A 17 -12.49 14.72 -40.64
CA VAL A 17 -12.16 15.39 -39.38
C VAL A 17 -12.85 14.73 -38.17
N CYS A 18 -13.68 13.71 -38.40
CA CYS A 18 -14.29 12.89 -37.34
C CYS A 18 -13.85 11.42 -37.43
N LEU A 19 -12.60 11.18 -37.78
CA LEU A 19 -11.97 9.86 -37.71
C LEU A 19 -10.80 9.97 -36.74
N PHE A 20 -10.99 9.41 -35.55
CA PHE A 20 -9.96 9.13 -34.54
C PHE A 20 -9.20 10.36 -34.02
N SER A 21 -9.89 11.31 -33.38
CA SER A 21 -9.20 12.10 -32.36
C SER A 21 -8.87 11.14 -31.22
N GLY A 22 -7.62 11.13 -30.77
CA GLY A 22 -7.27 10.46 -29.52
C GLY A 22 -7.98 11.06 -28.32
N TRP A 23 -7.51 10.74 -27.12
CA TRP A 23 -8.04 11.36 -25.90
C TRP A 23 -8.26 12.87 -26.09
N ASP A 24 -9.49 13.34 -25.82
CA ASP A 24 -9.98 14.68 -26.21
C ASP A 24 -9.21 15.75 -25.43
N ARG A 25 -8.11 16.17 -26.04
CA ARG A 25 -7.09 17.01 -25.45
C ARG A 25 -7.61 18.43 -25.26
N ASP A 26 -8.02 18.77 -24.04
CA ASP A 26 -8.39 20.15 -23.69
C ASP A 26 -7.13 20.97 -23.34
N GLU A 27 -6.54 21.62 -24.35
CA GLU A 27 -5.37 22.49 -24.18
C GLU A 27 -5.59 23.59 -23.11
N THR A 28 -6.84 24.01 -22.85
CA THR A 28 -7.15 25.02 -21.83
C THR A 28 -7.12 24.46 -20.40
N LYS A 29 -7.31 23.15 -20.25
CA LYS A 29 -7.08 22.44 -18.98
C LYS A 29 -5.59 22.15 -18.77
N GLU A 30 -4.84 21.83 -19.83
CA GLU A 30 -3.40 21.58 -19.73
C GLU A 30 -2.63 22.76 -19.11
N GLU A 31 -2.97 24.00 -19.49
CA GLU A 31 -2.36 25.20 -18.91
C GLU A 31 -2.58 25.33 -17.40
N LYS A 32 -3.59 24.64 -16.87
CA LYS A 32 -3.95 24.61 -15.45
C LYS A 32 -3.49 23.33 -14.75
N LEU A 33 -2.76 22.43 -15.43
CA LEU A 33 -2.25 21.23 -14.77
C LEU A 33 -1.23 21.63 -13.70
N GLN A 34 -1.50 21.24 -12.46
CA GLN A 34 -0.67 21.56 -11.31
C GLN A 34 0.23 20.38 -10.93
N TYR A 35 -0.32 19.17 -10.89
CA TYR A 35 0.43 17.95 -10.58
C TYR A 35 0.13 16.83 -11.57
N LEU A 36 1.15 16.03 -11.82
CA LEU A 36 1.08 14.78 -12.57
C LEU A 36 1.52 13.66 -11.64
N GLN A 37 0.69 12.64 -11.47
CA GLN A 37 1.01 11.50 -10.63
C GLN A 37 1.06 10.22 -11.46
N PHE A 38 2.15 9.48 -11.29
CA PHE A 38 2.35 8.15 -11.85
C PHE A 38 2.35 7.14 -10.70
N ASN A 39 1.35 6.26 -10.64
CA ASN A 39 1.10 5.36 -9.51
C ASN A 39 1.14 6.10 -8.16
N SER A 40 2.21 5.89 -7.39
CA SER A 40 2.40 6.40 -6.02
C SER A 40 3.30 7.64 -5.94
N THR A 41 3.76 8.17 -7.08
CA THR A 41 4.66 9.33 -7.13
C THR A 41 3.96 10.50 -7.80
N ARG A 42 3.79 11.61 -7.07
CA ARG A 42 3.19 12.85 -7.56
C ARG A 42 4.27 13.90 -7.78
N MET A 43 4.21 14.58 -8.91
CA MET A 43 5.19 15.59 -9.31
C MET A 43 4.51 16.90 -9.64
N ASP A 44 5.03 17.99 -9.06
CA ASP A 44 4.68 19.35 -9.47
C ASP A 44 5.14 19.57 -10.92
N VAL A 45 4.20 19.94 -11.79
CA VAL A 45 4.45 20.19 -13.21
C VAL A 45 5.55 21.23 -13.41
N LYS A 46 5.68 22.22 -12.52
CA LYS A 46 6.73 23.25 -12.58
C LYS A 46 8.13 22.70 -12.34
N LYS A 47 8.24 21.56 -11.64
CA LYS A 47 9.50 20.83 -11.42
C LYS A 47 9.78 19.81 -12.53
N TYR A 48 8.79 19.53 -13.38
CA TYR A 48 8.88 18.49 -14.41
C TYR A 48 9.62 18.99 -15.66
N PRO A 49 10.48 18.18 -16.30
CA PRO A 49 11.14 18.57 -17.54
C PRO A 49 10.12 18.84 -18.65
N THR A 50 10.08 20.07 -19.17
CA THR A 50 9.07 20.51 -20.18
C THR A 50 9.01 19.61 -21.42
N GLN A 51 10.16 19.08 -21.86
CA GLN A 51 10.22 18.15 -23.00
C GLN A 51 9.55 16.82 -22.69
N GLN A 52 9.67 16.30 -21.47
CA GLN A 52 9.01 15.07 -21.07
C GLN A 52 7.50 15.29 -20.95
N LEU A 53 7.05 16.39 -20.35
CA LEU A 53 5.61 16.70 -20.28
C LEU A 53 4.98 16.82 -21.67
N SER A 54 5.66 17.49 -22.60
CA SER A 54 5.16 17.64 -23.98
C SER A 54 5.04 16.29 -24.68
N ARG A 55 6.02 15.40 -24.46
CA ARG A 55 6.01 14.03 -24.98
C ARG A 55 4.84 13.24 -24.40
N PHE A 56 4.60 13.32 -23.09
CA PHE A 56 3.50 12.64 -22.42
C PHE A 56 2.13 13.05 -23.02
N TRP A 57 1.92 14.33 -23.29
CA TRP A 57 0.70 14.80 -23.96
C TRP A 57 0.58 14.36 -25.42
N GLU A 58 1.71 14.28 -26.15
CA GLU A 58 1.73 13.73 -27.51
C GLU A 58 1.35 12.24 -27.49
N ASP A 59 1.90 11.47 -26.55
CA ASP A 59 1.58 10.07 -26.35
C ASP A 59 0.09 9.86 -26.04
N LEU A 60 -0.48 10.65 -25.11
CA LEU A 60 -1.92 10.64 -24.82
C LEU A 60 -2.78 10.97 -26.05
N GLY A 61 -2.38 11.99 -26.82
CA GLY A 61 -3.09 12.39 -28.04
C GLY A 61 -3.04 11.37 -29.18
N ASN A 62 -2.09 10.42 -29.13
CA ASN A 62 -1.95 9.34 -30.11
C ASN A 62 -2.79 8.10 -29.78
N THR A 63 -3.44 8.06 -28.61
CA THR A 63 -4.45 7.03 -28.29
C THR A 63 -5.63 7.12 -29.26
N THR A 64 -6.49 6.09 -29.34
CA THR A 64 -7.68 6.13 -30.21
C THR A 64 -8.88 5.47 -29.54
N PRO A 65 -10.10 6.05 -29.58
CA PRO A 65 -11.28 5.43 -28.98
C PRO A 65 -11.49 3.99 -29.43
N ALA A 66 -11.69 3.08 -28.48
CA ALA A 66 -11.95 1.67 -28.77
C ALA A 66 -13.36 1.53 -29.37
N GLU A 67 -13.46 0.98 -30.59
CA GLU A 67 -14.70 1.13 -31.38
C GLU A 67 -15.85 0.23 -30.94
N ASN A 68 -15.69 -0.84 -30.14
CA ASN A 68 -16.80 -1.63 -29.53
C ASN A 68 -16.38 -2.85 -28.66
N GLU A 69 -15.10 -3.05 -28.34
CA GLU A 69 -14.69 -4.11 -27.40
C GLU A 69 -14.58 -3.50 -26.01
N LYS A 70 -15.62 -3.66 -25.19
CA LYS A 70 -15.41 -3.57 -23.73
C LYS A 70 -14.55 -4.77 -23.34
N PRO A 71 -13.45 -4.58 -22.61
CA PRO A 71 -12.65 -5.69 -22.10
C PRO A 71 -13.53 -6.66 -21.31
N GLU A 72 -13.21 -7.95 -21.35
CA GLU A 72 -13.99 -8.99 -20.63
C GLU A 72 -13.88 -8.86 -19.10
N GLU A 73 -12.86 -8.18 -18.59
CA GLU A 73 -12.65 -7.92 -17.16
C GLU A 73 -12.41 -6.43 -16.90
N PRO A 74 -13.07 -5.82 -15.88
CA PRO A 74 -12.70 -4.49 -15.40
C PRO A 74 -11.28 -4.52 -14.84
N ALA A 75 -10.58 -3.38 -14.93
CA ALA A 75 -9.24 -3.20 -14.39
C ALA A 75 -9.16 -3.28 -12.85
N GLU A 76 -10.29 -3.47 -12.15
CA GLU A 76 -10.40 -3.42 -10.69
C GLU A 76 -9.52 -4.46 -9.96
N ASP A 77 -9.15 -5.57 -10.60
CA ASP A 77 -8.49 -6.70 -9.93
C ASP A 77 -6.97 -6.84 -10.20
N LYS A 78 -6.32 -5.90 -10.90
CA LYS A 78 -4.88 -6.03 -11.19
C LYS A 78 -4.15 -4.73 -10.96
N ASN A 79 -2.90 -4.85 -10.51
CA ASN A 79 -1.96 -3.80 -10.14
C ASN A 79 -1.52 -2.98 -11.39
N PHE A 80 -2.48 -2.32 -12.03
CA PHE A 80 -2.32 -1.66 -13.32
C PHE A 80 -1.70 -0.26 -13.15
N PRO A 81 -0.87 0.18 -14.12
CA PRO A 81 -0.36 1.55 -14.12
C PRO A 81 -1.51 2.56 -14.12
N SER A 82 -1.43 3.57 -13.26
CA SER A 82 -2.38 4.68 -13.22
C SER A 82 -1.68 6.02 -13.36
N VAL A 83 -2.34 6.94 -14.06
CA VAL A 83 -1.96 8.34 -14.14
C VAL A 83 -3.09 9.21 -13.64
N LEU A 84 -2.76 10.13 -12.73
CA LEU A 84 -3.71 11.12 -12.24
C LEU A 84 -3.23 12.52 -12.64
N LEU A 85 -4.12 13.25 -13.31
CA LEU A 85 -3.96 14.65 -13.69
C LEU A 85 -4.67 15.51 -12.65
N ILE A 86 -3.96 16.42 -11.99
CA ILE A 86 -4.53 17.27 -10.93
C ILE A 86 -4.39 18.73 -11.37
N TYR A 87 -5.53 19.39 -11.55
CA TYR A 87 -5.62 20.75 -12.07
C TYR A 87 -5.78 21.80 -10.97
N GLU A 88 -5.45 23.05 -11.28
CA GLU A 88 -5.73 24.19 -10.41
C GLU A 88 -7.23 24.24 -10.05
N GLY A 89 -7.53 24.26 -8.76
CA GLY A 89 -8.90 24.22 -8.26
C GLY A 89 -9.38 22.84 -7.80
N GLY A 90 -8.54 21.81 -7.91
CA GLY A 90 -8.79 20.47 -7.34
C GLY A 90 -9.60 19.54 -8.25
N GLU A 91 -9.85 19.92 -9.50
CA GLU A 91 -10.36 18.98 -10.51
C GLU A 91 -9.30 17.91 -10.78
N ILE A 92 -9.73 16.65 -10.87
CA ILE A 92 -8.87 15.51 -11.13
C ILE A 92 -9.38 14.71 -12.33
N GLU A 93 -8.46 14.18 -13.12
CA GLU A 93 -8.75 13.21 -14.18
C GLU A 93 -7.88 11.97 -13.98
N SER A 94 -8.53 10.81 -13.85
CA SER A 94 -7.87 9.51 -13.66
C SER A 94 -7.84 8.74 -14.96
N LEU A 95 -6.65 8.23 -15.29
CA LEU A 95 -6.35 7.42 -16.47
C LEU A 95 -5.79 6.08 -15.98
N GLN A 96 -6.53 5.00 -16.19
CA GLN A 96 -6.13 3.65 -15.84
C GLN A 96 -5.67 2.90 -17.08
N PHE A 97 -4.54 2.20 -16.99
CA PHE A 97 -3.94 1.53 -18.14
C PHE A 97 -3.91 0.04 -17.94
N PHE A 98 -4.44 -0.74 -18.88
CA PHE A 98 -4.46 -2.19 -18.76
C PHE A 98 -4.08 -2.86 -20.07
N LYS A 99 -3.60 -4.09 -19.94
CA LYS A 99 -3.27 -4.94 -21.07
C LYS A 99 -4.34 -6.01 -21.21
N ASP A 100 -4.95 -6.10 -22.40
CA ASP A 100 -5.79 -7.23 -22.79
C ASP A 100 -5.17 -7.91 -24.01
N ARG A 101 -4.88 -9.20 -23.86
CA ARG A 101 -4.06 -10.00 -24.77
C ARG A 101 -2.71 -9.31 -25.02
N ASP A 102 -2.44 -8.89 -26.26
CA ASP A 102 -1.20 -8.21 -26.67
C ASP A 102 -1.38 -6.71 -26.91
N LYS A 103 -2.51 -6.13 -26.47
CA LYS A 103 -2.83 -4.71 -26.68
C LYS A 103 -2.94 -3.98 -25.36
N TRP A 104 -2.50 -2.72 -25.37
CA TRP A 104 -2.64 -1.80 -24.26
C TRP A 104 -3.79 -0.83 -24.49
N PHE A 105 -4.53 -0.62 -23.42
CA PHE A 105 -5.70 0.23 -23.38
C PHE A 105 -5.58 1.24 -22.23
N MET A 106 -6.27 2.36 -22.38
CA MET A 106 -6.44 3.40 -21.37
C MET A 106 -7.94 3.60 -21.13
N GLU A 107 -8.37 3.55 -19.88
CA GLU A 107 -9.73 3.85 -19.44
C GLU A 107 -9.75 5.15 -18.63
N THR A 108 -10.66 6.05 -18.98
CA THR A 108 -10.94 7.28 -18.24
C THR A 108 -11.98 7.03 -17.15
N TRP A 109 -12.07 7.92 -16.16
CA TRP A 109 -13.05 7.83 -15.07
C TRP A 109 -14.52 7.66 -15.51
N ASP A 110 -14.91 8.16 -16.69
CA ASP A 110 -16.25 8.00 -17.24
C ASP A 110 -16.49 6.65 -17.95
N GLY A 111 -15.49 5.76 -17.94
CA GLY A 111 -15.51 4.44 -18.56
C GLY A 111 -15.24 4.45 -20.07
N THR A 112 -14.76 5.57 -20.62
CA THR A 112 -14.33 5.62 -22.03
C THR A 112 -12.98 4.93 -22.20
N VAL A 113 -12.90 4.00 -23.15
CA VAL A 113 -11.70 3.19 -23.41
C VAL A 113 -11.02 3.63 -24.70
N TYR A 114 -9.69 3.72 -24.66
CA TYR A 114 -8.82 4.06 -25.77
C TYR A 114 -7.77 2.96 -26.01
N GLU A 115 -7.46 2.67 -27.27
CA GLU A 115 -6.35 1.80 -27.71
C GLU A 115 -5.05 2.60 -27.90
N ASN A 116 -3.95 1.89 -28.18
CA ASN A 116 -2.59 2.42 -28.41
C ASN A 116 -1.99 3.09 -27.17
N ALA A 117 -2.19 2.48 -26.01
CA ALA A 117 -1.74 3.02 -24.73
C ALA A 117 -0.44 2.38 -24.19
N ASP A 118 0.33 1.68 -25.04
CA ASP A 118 1.54 0.94 -24.66
C ASP A 118 2.70 1.85 -24.23
N PHE A 119 2.66 3.12 -24.63
CA PHE A 119 3.60 4.15 -24.20
C PHE A 119 3.72 4.26 -22.67
N ILE A 120 2.68 3.89 -21.92
CA ILE A 120 2.66 3.99 -20.46
C ILE A 120 3.80 3.19 -19.82
N THR A 121 4.24 2.10 -20.46
CA THR A 121 5.34 1.25 -19.99
C THR A 121 6.70 1.95 -20.00
N GLU A 122 6.84 3.05 -20.75
CA GLU A 122 8.03 3.92 -20.72
C GLU A 122 8.01 4.89 -19.53
N TRP A 123 6.83 5.20 -18.99
CA TRP A 123 6.63 6.14 -17.89
C TRP A 123 6.55 5.42 -16.54
N ILE A 124 5.90 4.26 -16.52
CA ILE A 124 5.73 3.39 -15.37
C ILE A 124 6.27 2.02 -15.75
N PRO A 125 7.41 1.58 -15.17
CA PRO A 125 7.91 0.24 -15.38
C PRO A 125 6.80 -0.77 -15.05
N TYR A 126 6.36 -1.51 -16.07
CA TYR A 126 5.39 -2.58 -15.92
C TYR A 126 6.11 -3.91 -16.15
N GLU A 127 6.16 -4.70 -15.10
CA GLU A 127 6.48 -6.12 -15.21
C GLU A 127 5.13 -6.84 -15.27
N GLU A 128 4.92 -7.65 -16.32
CA GLU A 128 3.76 -8.54 -16.32
C GLU A 128 3.81 -9.34 -15.03
N PRO A 129 2.75 -9.36 -14.22
CA PRO A 129 2.70 -10.29 -13.12
C PRO A 129 2.83 -11.66 -13.79
N GLU A 130 3.95 -12.36 -13.55
CA GLU A 130 3.91 -13.81 -13.59
C GLU A 130 2.68 -14.22 -12.75
N ASN A 131 1.97 -15.30 -13.07
CA ASN A 131 0.84 -15.74 -12.25
C ASN A 131 1.30 -15.87 -10.80
N THR A 132 1.04 -14.85 -10.02
CA THR A 132 1.54 -14.70 -8.67
C THR A 132 0.37 -14.36 -7.78
N GLU A 133 -0.66 -15.21 -7.86
CA GLU A 133 -1.46 -15.55 -6.69
C GLU A 133 -0.55 -16.05 -5.54
N ASP A 134 0.69 -16.43 -5.85
CA ASP A 134 1.71 -16.90 -4.91
C ASP A 134 2.95 -15.97 -4.77
N GLN A 135 2.95 -14.71 -5.25
CA GLN A 135 4.09 -13.83 -4.88
C GLN A 135 3.94 -13.37 -3.45
N PRO A 136 4.89 -13.72 -2.58
CA PRO A 136 4.71 -13.44 -1.19
C PRO A 136 4.91 -11.94 -0.97
N SER A 137 4.12 -11.35 -0.08
CA SER A 137 4.50 -10.15 0.66
C SER A 137 5.69 -10.53 1.56
N VAL A 138 6.83 -10.80 0.93
CA VAL A 138 8.03 -11.24 1.63
C VAL A 138 8.53 -10.04 2.41
N ILE A 139 8.66 -10.24 3.72
CA ILE A 139 9.71 -9.64 4.54
C ILE A 139 11.05 -9.95 3.84
N THR A 140 11.41 -9.17 2.81
CA THR A 140 12.58 -9.44 1.97
C THR A 140 13.83 -9.02 2.72
N SER A 141 14.43 -10.00 3.40
CA SER A 141 15.83 -10.19 3.82
C SER A 141 15.86 -10.67 5.28
N ALA A 142 16.34 -11.87 5.62
CA ALA A 142 17.57 -12.60 5.23
C ALA A 142 18.82 -12.13 6.01
N GLU A 143 18.79 -12.31 7.33
CA GLU A 143 19.81 -12.98 8.14
C GLU A 143 19.15 -13.25 9.49
N ILE A 144 19.21 -14.48 9.99
CA ILE A 144 18.73 -14.77 11.34
C ILE A 144 19.68 -14.05 12.28
N ASP A 145 19.18 -13.05 13.00
CA ASP A 145 19.88 -12.55 14.18
C ASP A 145 19.73 -13.61 15.28
N GLU A 146 20.59 -14.63 15.23
CA GLU A 146 20.57 -15.76 16.16
C GLU A 146 20.75 -15.30 17.62
N GLU A 147 21.45 -14.19 17.83
CA GLU A 147 21.66 -13.60 19.16
C GLU A 147 20.35 -13.01 19.69
N LEU A 148 19.71 -12.13 18.91
CA LEU A 148 18.43 -11.51 19.27
C LEU A 148 17.30 -12.55 19.40
N PHE A 149 17.24 -13.52 18.50
CA PHE A 149 16.26 -14.60 18.57
C PHE A 149 16.54 -15.53 19.75
N GLY A 150 17.82 -15.80 20.06
CA GLY A 150 18.24 -16.54 21.25
C GLY A 150 17.83 -15.85 22.55
N GLU A 151 18.04 -14.54 22.67
CA GLU A 151 17.60 -13.74 23.83
C GLU A 151 16.08 -13.80 24.02
N TYR A 152 15.32 -13.72 22.93
CA TYR A 152 13.87 -13.88 22.96
C TYR A 152 13.45 -15.28 23.44
N LEU A 153 14.04 -16.34 22.90
CA LEU A 153 13.75 -17.71 23.32
C LEU A 153 14.13 -17.96 24.79
N ASP A 154 15.22 -17.36 25.26
CA ASP A 154 15.62 -17.45 26.67
C ASP A 154 14.67 -16.69 27.60
N ALA A 155 14.12 -15.55 27.17
CA ALA A 155 13.06 -14.85 27.89
C ALA A 155 11.81 -15.73 27.99
N LEU A 156 11.36 -16.31 26.87
CA LEU A 156 10.21 -17.22 26.83
C LEU A 156 10.39 -18.45 27.72
N LYS A 157 11.61 -19.01 27.81
CA LYS A 157 11.91 -20.15 28.70
C LYS A 157 11.85 -19.78 30.18
N LYS A 158 12.33 -18.60 30.54
CA LYS A 158 12.71 -18.31 31.93
C LYS A 158 11.54 -18.07 32.87
N GLN A 159 10.32 -17.81 32.40
CA GLN A 159 9.37 -17.12 33.28
C GLN A 159 7.87 -17.42 33.14
N GLU A 160 7.40 -18.45 32.42
CA GLU A 160 5.94 -18.58 32.14
C GLU A 160 5.35 -17.25 31.63
N LEU A 161 6.16 -16.46 30.91
CA LEU A 161 5.81 -15.10 30.53
C LEU A 161 4.54 -15.12 29.69
N SER A 162 3.67 -14.16 30.01
CA SER A 162 2.62 -13.73 29.10
C SER A 162 3.24 -13.28 27.77
N ASP A 163 2.42 -13.28 26.74
CA ASP A 163 2.86 -12.97 25.38
C ASP A 163 3.40 -11.52 25.30
N LEU A 164 2.81 -10.61 26.07
CA LEU A 164 3.23 -9.22 26.21
C LEU A 164 4.65 -9.09 26.79
N GLU A 165 4.94 -9.79 27.89
CA GLU A 165 6.24 -9.70 28.57
C GLU A 165 7.38 -10.21 27.69
N GLY A 166 7.15 -11.32 26.97
CA GLY A 166 8.12 -11.84 26.00
C GLY A 166 8.41 -10.84 24.88
N GLU A 167 7.38 -10.17 24.37
CA GLU A 167 7.52 -9.16 23.33
C GLU A 167 8.24 -7.89 23.83
N VAL A 168 7.95 -7.43 25.07
CA VAL A 168 8.66 -6.30 25.70
C VAL A 168 10.17 -6.58 25.79
N VAL A 169 10.56 -7.77 26.24
CA VAL A 169 11.98 -8.16 26.31
C VAL A 169 12.63 -8.14 24.93
N HIS A 170 11.97 -8.72 23.92
CA HIS A 170 12.49 -8.76 22.55
C HIS A 170 12.69 -7.36 21.96
N LYS A 171 11.67 -6.48 22.05
CA LYS A 171 11.79 -5.12 21.51
C LYS A 171 12.83 -4.30 22.25
N THR A 172 12.95 -4.47 23.57
CA THR A 172 13.99 -3.82 24.39
C THR A 172 15.39 -4.23 23.94
N ALA A 173 15.61 -5.53 23.71
CA ALA A 173 16.86 -6.05 23.18
C ALA A 173 17.18 -5.50 21.79
N ALA A 174 16.19 -5.48 20.89
CA ALA A 174 16.33 -4.95 19.53
C ALA A 174 16.75 -3.46 19.54
N PHE A 175 16.11 -2.61 20.35
CA PHE A 175 16.52 -1.21 20.46
C PHE A 175 17.91 -1.02 21.07
N ARG A 176 18.28 -1.87 22.04
CA ARG A 176 19.64 -1.85 22.62
C ARG A 176 20.69 -2.16 21.55
N GLN A 177 20.43 -3.17 20.71
CA GLN A 177 21.32 -3.56 19.63
C GLN A 177 21.45 -2.47 18.54
N GLN A 178 20.38 -1.72 18.29
CA GLN A 178 20.38 -0.55 17.41
C GLN A 178 21.12 0.67 17.99
N GLY A 179 21.62 0.59 19.23
CA GLY A 179 22.34 1.66 19.89
C GLY A 179 21.46 2.76 20.46
N THR A 180 20.17 2.50 20.67
CA THR A 180 19.25 3.44 21.33
C THR A 180 19.72 3.69 22.77
N PRO A 181 19.80 4.96 23.22
CA PRO A 181 20.17 5.28 24.60
C PRO A 181 19.23 4.58 25.59
N SER A 182 19.80 3.97 26.63
CA SER A 182 19.05 3.16 27.61
C SER A 182 17.84 3.88 28.22
N GLU A 183 17.96 5.19 28.46
CA GLU A 183 16.92 6.04 29.03
C GLU A 183 15.75 6.32 28.08
N LYS A 184 15.87 5.94 26.80
CA LYS A 184 14.82 6.09 25.80
C LYS A 184 14.15 4.77 25.43
N ILE A 185 14.81 3.63 25.65
CA ILE A 185 14.32 2.33 25.15
C ILE A 185 12.91 2.03 25.66
N GLU A 186 12.68 2.21 26.97
CA GLU A 186 11.38 1.93 27.58
C GLU A 186 10.26 2.76 26.93
N GLU A 187 10.50 4.05 26.70
CA GLU A 187 9.52 4.92 26.04
C GLU A 187 9.29 4.53 24.58
N GLU A 188 10.34 4.19 23.83
CA GLU A 188 10.21 3.74 22.43
C GLU A 188 9.40 2.43 22.35
N VAL A 189 9.67 1.47 23.25
CA VAL A 189 8.89 0.23 23.33
C VAL A 189 7.45 0.51 23.73
N ARG A 190 7.23 1.39 24.72
CA ARG A 190 5.88 1.80 25.17
C ARG A 190 5.07 2.38 24.02
N GLN A 191 5.67 3.27 23.22
CA GLN A 191 5.00 3.89 22.08
C GLN A 191 4.61 2.87 21.00
N ILE A 192 5.36 1.79 20.82
CA ILE A 192 4.96 0.72 19.88
C ILE A 192 3.63 0.07 20.31
N PHE A 193 3.50 -0.32 21.58
CA PHE A 193 2.28 -0.94 22.07
C PHE A 193 1.09 0.04 22.06
N ILE A 194 1.31 1.30 22.46
CA ILE A 194 0.26 2.33 22.39
C ILE A 194 -0.22 2.52 20.95
N LYS A 195 0.70 2.59 19.97
CA LYS A 195 0.34 2.72 18.55
C LYS A 195 -0.45 1.50 18.05
N ARG A 196 -0.06 0.28 18.44
CA ARG A 196 -0.82 -0.94 18.15
C ARG A 196 -2.25 -0.86 18.68
N TRP A 197 -2.44 -0.48 19.94
CA TRP A 197 -3.79 -0.42 20.51
C TRP A 197 -4.65 0.67 19.86
N LYS A 198 -4.07 1.84 19.56
CA LYS A 198 -4.76 2.88 18.79
C LYS A 198 -5.19 2.38 17.40
N LEU A 199 -4.36 1.56 16.75
CA LEU A 199 -4.70 0.91 15.48
C LEU A 199 -5.89 -0.04 15.62
N PHE A 200 -5.91 -0.85 16.67
CA PHE A 200 -7.01 -1.79 16.95
C PHE A 200 -8.31 -1.05 17.22
N ASP A 201 -8.28 -0.04 18.10
CA ASP A 201 -9.45 0.78 18.43
C ASP A 201 -10.01 1.47 17.18
N TYR A 202 -9.14 1.98 16.31
CA TYR A 202 -9.54 2.56 15.03
C TYR A 202 -10.20 1.52 14.13
N ALA A 203 -9.59 0.34 13.96
CA ALA A 203 -10.11 -0.73 13.12
C ALA A 203 -11.47 -1.24 13.61
N GLU A 204 -11.68 -1.30 14.93
CA GLU A 204 -12.97 -1.67 15.52
C GLU A 204 -14.03 -0.63 15.21
N LYS A 205 -13.69 0.66 15.39
CA LYS A 205 -14.60 1.78 15.14
C LYS A 205 -15.02 1.86 13.67
N GLU A 206 -14.11 1.62 12.75
CA GLU A 206 -14.38 1.62 11.30
C GLU A 206 -14.98 0.29 10.81
N GLY A 207 -15.09 -0.72 11.69
CA GLY A 207 -15.83 -1.94 11.44
C GLY A 207 -15.11 -2.98 10.58
N PHE A 208 -13.78 -2.96 10.56
CA PHE A 208 -12.96 -3.97 9.86
C PHE A 208 -11.96 -4.70 10.77
N PHE A 209 -12.03 -4.50 12.09
CA PHE A 209 -11.26 -5.32 13.01
C PHE A 209 -11.69 -6.80 12.89
N PRO A 210 -10.73 -7.73 12.72
CA PRO A 210 -11.05 -9.13 12.50
C PRO A 210 -11.68 -9.78 13.74
N THR A 211 -12.64 -10.65 13.51
CA THR A 211 -13.22 -11.53 14.54
C THR A 211 -12.18 -12.49 15.12
N GLU A 212 -12.48 -13.10 16.27
CA GLU A 212 -11.56 -14.07 16.91
C GLU A 212 -11.22 -15.24 15.99
N GLU A 213 -12.22 -15.75 15.24
CA GLU A 213 -12.05 -16.83 14.26
C GLU A 213 -11.15 -16.40 13.08
N GLU A 214 -11.31 -15.17 12.58
CA GLU A 214 -10.46 -14.63 11.52
C GLU A 214 -9.02 -14.44 12.01
N GLN A 215 -8.83 -13.96 13.25
CA GLN A 215 -7.50 -13.81 13.82
C GLN A 215 -6.83 -15.18 14.03
N ASP A 216 -7.56 -16.21 14.46
CA ASP A 216 -7.02 -17.58 14.56
C ASP A 216 -6.61 -18.12 13.19
N GLN A 217 -7.41 -17.84 12.16
CA GLN A 217 -7.07 -18.21 10.79
C GLN A 217 -5.81 -17.47 10.29
N MET A 218 -5.68 -16.17 10.55
CA MET A 218 -4.48 -15.38 10.21
C MET A 218 -3.21 -15.99 10.80
N VAL A 219 -3.29 -16.48 12.04
CA VAL A 219 -2.16 -17.15 12.72
C VAL A 219 -1.77 -18.44 12.00
N GLU A 220 -2.74 -19.31 11.69
CA GLU A 220 -2.45 -20.58 11.02
C GLU A 220 -1.96 -20.37 9.58
N ASP A 221 -2.49 -19.37 8.87
CA ASP A 221 -2.01 -18.97 7.55
C ASP A 221 -0.56 -18.44 7.62
N CYS A 222 -0.23 -17.64 8.65
CA CYS A 222 1.13 -17.18 8.90
C CYS A 222 2.09 -18.36 9.14
N ILE A 223 1.70 -19.34 9.96
CA ILE A 223 2.48 -20.56 10.20
C ILE A 223 2.71 -21.32 8.90
N ALA A 224 1.66 -21.51 8.09
CA ALA A 224 1.75 -22.22 6.82
C ALA A 224 2.71 -21.50 5.85
N ARG A 225 2.59 -20.18 5.71
CA ARG A 225 3.47 -19.35 4.88
C ARG A 225 4.93 -19.45 5.31
N ILE A 226 5.22 -19.37 6.61
CA ILE A 226 6.60 -19.47 7.11
C ILE A 226 7.16 -20.87 6.89
N LYS A 227 6.37 -21.94 7.07
CA LYS A 227 6.81 -23.33 6.87
C LYS A 227 7.26 -23.65 5.44
N ASP A 228 6.76 -22.91 4.46
CA ASP A 228 7.16 -23.04 3.06
C ASP A 228 8.48 -22.33 2.74
N GLN A 229 8.97 -21.47 3.64
CA GLN A 229 10.19 -20.70 3.43
C GLN A 229 11.46 -21.53 3.65
N PRO A 230 12.53 -21.29 2.89
CA PRO A 230 13.77 -22.07 2.98
C PRO A 230 14.47 -21.97 4.34
N TYR A 231 14.25 -20.87 5.08
CA TYR A 231 14.84 -20.65 6.40
C TYR A 231 14.09 -21.36 7.55
N TYR A 232 12.87 -21.87 7.34
CA TYR A 232 12.06 -22.45 8.41
C TYR A 232 12.76 -23.58 9.17
N ALA A 233 13.45 -24.47 8.45
CA ALA A 233 14.12 -25.61 9.06
C ALA A 233 15.19 -25.20 10.09
N GLU A 234 15.81 -24.03 9.90
CA GLU A 234 16.78 -23.46 10.83
C GLU A 234 16.09 -22.89 12.08
N TYR A 235 15.04 -22.07 11.89
CA TYR A 235 14.23 -21.54 13.00
C TYR A 235 13.62 -22.65 13.86
N ASP A 236 13.01 -23.66 13.23
CA ASP A 236 12.40 -24.79 13.93
C ASP A 236 13.44 -25.57 14.75
N LYS A 237 14.67 -25.72 14.24
CA LYS A 237 15.76 -26.34 14.97
C LYS A 237 16.18 -25.50 16.19
N ILE A 238 16.34 -24.19 16.04
CA ILE A 238 16.71 -23.30 17.16
C ILE A 238 15.64 -23.35 18.26
N CYS A 239 14.36 -23.30 17.89
CA CYS A 239 13.25 -23.45 18.83
C CYS A 239 13.28 -24.80 19.56
N LYS A 240 13.51 -25.91 18.84
CA LYS A 240 13.60 -27.25 19.42
C LYS A 240 14.79 -27.44 20.34
N ASP A 241 15.95 -26.91 19.98
CA ASP A 241 17.15 -26.91 20.83
C ASP A 241 16.92 -26.09 22.11
N ALA A 242 16.05 -25.07 22.03
CA ALA A 242 15.52 -24.31 23.15
C ALA A 242 14.40 -25.04 23.95
N GLY A 243 13.90 -26.18 23.49
CA GLY A 243 12.77 -26.89 24.12
C GLY A 243 11.41 -26.22 23.91
N LEU A 244 11.29 -25.36 22.90
CA LEU A 244 10.07 -24.63 22.54
C LEU A 244 9.54 -25.13 21.19
N SER A 245 8.25 -24.87 20.95
CA SER A 245 7.56 -25.17 19.68
C SER A 245 7.45 -23.89 18.87
N PHE A 246 7.91 -23.91 17.61
CA PHE A 246 7.78 -22.77 16.70
C PHE A 246 6.31 -22.35 16.55
N ASP A 247 5.42 -23.30 16.29
CA ASP A 247 3.99 -23.02 16.11
C ASP A 247 3.38 -22.36 17.37
N ASP A 248 3.77 -22.81 18.56
CA ASP A 248 3.25 -22.24 19.81
C ASP A 248 3.78 -20.83 20.05
N ILE A 249 5.04 -20.56 19.68
CA ILE A 249 5.59 -19.20 19.70
C ILE A 249 4.79 -18.30 18.74
N VAL A 250 4.51 -18.74 17.52
CA VAL A 250 3.73 -17.94 16.56
C VAL A 250 2.31 -17.69 17.06
N ARG A 251 1.63 -18.71 17.60
CA ARG A 251 0.29 -18.57 18.18
C ARG A 251 0.22 -17.59 19.35
N LYS A 252 1.27 -17.55 20.17
CA LYS A 252 1.43 -16.57 21.24
C LYS A 252 1.60 -15.14 20.75
N ASN A 253 2.08 -14.94 19.52
CA ASN A 253 2.23 -13.61 18.91
C ASN A 253 1.02 -13.21 18.06
N LYS A 254 -0.19 -13.67 18.41
CA LYS A 254 -1.44 -13.38 17.69
C LYS A 254 -1.67 -11.88 17.49
N ASP A 255 -1.45 -11.08 18.52
CA ASP A 255 -1.63 -9.61 18.44
C ASP A 255 -0.66 -8.96 17.45
N LEU A 256 0.59 -9.42 17.40
CA LEU A 256 1.56 -8.93 16.41
C LEU A 256 1.14 -9.29 14.99
N ILE A 257 0.63 -10.52 14.78
CA ILE A 257 0.13 -10.95 13.47
C ILE A 257 -1.07 -10.10 13.06
N CYS A 258 -2.01 -9.86 13.99
CA CYS A 258 -3.16 -8.99 13.76
C CYS A 258 -2.73 -7.55 13.42
N GLU A 259 -1.75 -6.99 14.14
CA GLU A 259 -1.16 -5.67 13.84
C GLU A 259 -0.60 -5.60 12.41
N LEU A 260 0.17 -6.61 11.99
CA LEU A 260 0.78 -6.65 10.66
C LEU A 260 -0.28 -6.75 9.56
N GLU A 261 -1.27 -7.64 9.70
CA GLU A 261 -2.34 -7.82 8.72
C GLU A 261 -3.23 -6.56 8.62
N LEU A 262 -3.58 -5.96 9.75
CA LEU A 262 -4.30 -4.68 9.76
C LEU A 262 -3.47 -3.60 9.06
N THR A 263 -2.20 -3.45 9.43
CA THR A 263 -1.31 -2.44 8.82
C THR A 263 -1.21 -2.62 7.31
N ASN A 264 -1.06 -3.86 6.81
CA ASN A 264 -1.05 -4.13 5.37
C ASN A 264 -2.36 -3.72 4.71
N LYS A 265 -3.51 -4.13 5.29
CA LYS A 265 -4.82 -3.72 4.79
C LYS A 265 -4.96 -2.19 4.73
N PHE A 266 -4.50 -1.48 5.76
CA PHE A 266 -4.49 -0.01 5.76
C PHE A 266 -3.67 0.56 4.62
N TYR A 267 -2.44 0.06 4.44
CA TYR A 267 -1.58 0.52 3.35
C TYR A 267 -2.22 0.26 1.99
N ASP A 268 -2.88 -0.88 1.79
CA ASP A 268 -3.58 -1.20 0.54
C ASP A 268 -4.75 -0.24 0.30
N ASP A 269 -5.60 -0.03 1.31
CA ASP A 269 -6.74 0.88 1.24
C ASP A 269 -6.27 2.33 0.97
N ARG A 270 -5.20 2.79 1.63
CA ARG A 270 -4.62 4.12 1.38
C ARG A 270 -3.96 4.21 0.00
N THR A 271 -3.36 3.12 -0.49
CA THR A 271 -2.74 3.07 -1.82
C THR A 271 -3.80 3.29 -2.89
N ALA A 272 -4.95 2.63 -2.77
CA ALA A 272 -6.08 2.82 -3.67
C ALA A 272 -6.58 4.28 -3.64
N GLU A 273 -6.81 4.84 -2.45
CA GLU A 273 -7.24 6.24 -2.31
C GLU A 273 -6.26 7.23 -2.93
N PHE A 274 -4.96 7.04 -2.69
CA PHE A 274 -3.92 7.92 -3.25
C PHE A 274 -3.84 7.81 -4.77
N ARG A 275 -3.93 6.59 -5.33
CA ARG A 275 -3.95 6.37 -6.79
C ARG A 275 -5.14 7.04 -7.47
N GLU A 276 -6.27 7.12 -6.77
CA GLU A 276 -7.50 7.72 -7.26
C GLU A 276 -7.63 9.23 -6.95
N GLY A 277 -6.66 9.82 -6.25
CA GLY A 277 -6.69 11.24 -5.87
C GLY A 277 -7.68 11.57 -4.76
N LYS A 278 -8.21 10.56 -4.06
CA LYS A 278 -9.12 10.72 -2.92
C LYS A 278 -8.42 11.28 -1.68
N ASP A 279 -7.08 11.28 -1.66
CA ASP A 279 -6.26 11.89 -0.61
C ASP A 279 -6.36 13.43 -0.56
N ILE A 280 -6.91 14.06 -1.60
CA ILE A 280 -7.00 15.52 -1.75
C ILE A 280 -8.36 16.02 -1.19
N SER A 281 -8.59 15.84 0.12
CA SER A 281 -9.84 16.29 0.78
C SER A 281 -9.70 17.62 1.54
N ASP A 282 -8.51 17.93 2.06
CA ASP A 282 -8.32 19.03 3.04
C ASP A 282 -7.29 20.09 2.61
N GLY A 283 -7.03 20.18 1.30
CA GLY A 283 -6.20 21.23 0.70
C GLY A 283 -4.69 21.05 0.89
N HIS A 284 -4.25 20.01 1.61
CA HIS A 284 -2.87 19.55 1.59
C HIS A 284 -2.69 18.49 0.50
N ILE A 285 -1.64 18.61 -0.30
CA ILE A 285 -1.33 17.69 -1.40
C ILE A 285 0.05 17.10 -1.10
N TYR A 286 0.09 15.81 -0.76
CA TYR A 286 1.34 15.08 -0.52
C TYR A 286 2.02 14.72 -1.83
N GLU A 287 3.35 14.85 -1.92
CA GLU A 287 4.10 14.52 -3.15
C GLU A 287 4.33 13.00 -3.32
N ASN A 288 4.27 12.22 -2.24
CA ASN A 288 4.38 10.77 -2.32
C ASN A 288 3.44 10.06 -1.33
N PHE A 289 3.09 8.83 -1.71
CA PHE A 289 2.20 7.97 -0.93
C PHE A 289 2.68 7.72 0.51
N ARG A 290 4.00 7.61 0.73
CA ARG A 290 4.55 7.33 2.07
C ARG A 290 4.29 8.48 3.03
N GLU A 291 4.49 9.72 2.58
CA GLU A 291 4.20 10.92 3.38
C GLU A 291 2.70 11.03 3.71
N TYR A 292 1.85 10.80 2.70
CA TYR A 292 0.40 10.77 2.89
C TYR A 292 -0.01 9.73 3.93
N SER A 293 0.47 8.48 3.79
CA SER A 293 0.12 7.39 4.70
C SER A 293 0.56 7.68 6.13
N ILE A 294 1.78 8.18 6.32
CA ILE A 294 2.27 8.56 7.66
C ILE A 294 1.41 9.66 8.25
N ALA A 295 1.12 10.72 7.49
CA ALA A 295 0.32 11.84 7.99
C ALA A 295 -1.10 11.40 8.34
N PHE A 296 -1.71 10.56 7.50
CA PHE A 296 -3.03 9.99 7.77
C PHE A 296 -3.04 9.20 9.09
N MET A 297 -2.07 8.31 9.29
CA MET A 297 -1.97 7.50 10.51
C MET A 297 -1.77 8.38 11.74
N GLU A 298 -0.87 9.36 11.68
CA GLU A 298 -0.62 10.28 12.78
C GLU A 298 -1.86 11.12 13.11
N GLU A 299 -2.59 11.62 12.11
CA GLU A 299 -3.76 12.47 12.31
C GLU A 299 -5.01 11.70 12.76
N ASN A 300 -5.27 10.53 12.17
CA ASN A 300 -6.55 9.84 12.35
C ASN A 300 -6.48 8.70 13.38
N ILE A 301 -5.30 8.13 13.60
CA ILE A 301 -5.11 6.97 14.46
C ILE A 301 -4.30 7.35 15.70
N TYR A 302 -3.07 7.84 15.52
CA TYR A 302 -2.15 8.03 16.63
C TYR A 302 -2.39 9.30 17.45
N SER A 303 -3.03 10.32 16.88
CA SER A 303 -3.41 11.54 17.62
C SER A 303 -4.53 11.33 18.63
N GLN A 304 -5.32 10.27 18.47
CA GLN A 304 -6.46 9.97 19.33
C GLN A 304 -5.95 9.29 20.61
N GLU A 305 -6.22 9.88 21.76
CA GLU A 305 -5.92 9.22 23.04
C GLU A 305 -7.04 8.24 23.39
N PRO A 306 -6.74 6.96 23.70
CA PRO A 306 -7.76 6.02 24.12
C PRO A 306 -8.15 6.33 25.57
N GLU A 307 -9.44 6.50 25.83
CA GLU A 307 -9.94 6.80 27.18
C GLU A 307 -10.63 5.60 27.86
N SER A 308 -10.64 4.43 27.20
CA SER A 308 -11.34 3.25 27.70
C SER A 308 -10.70 2.69 28.97
N GLU A 309 -11.52 2.08 29.84
CA GLU A 309 -10.99 1.37 31.02
C GLU A 309 -10.13 0.15 30.61
N GLU A 310 -10.41 -0.42 29.44
CA GLU A 310 -9.63 -1.49 28.85
C GLU A 310 -8.22 -1.01 28.46
N TYR A 311 -8.10 0.17 27.84
CA TYR A 311 -6.80 0.76 27.54
C TYR A 311 -5.97 1.00 28.81
N LYS A 312 -6.59 1.52 29.88
CA LYS A 312 -5.90 1.73 31.15
C LYS A 312 -5.40 0.41 31.75
N ALA A 313 -6.18 -0.66 31.63
CA ALA A 313 -5.78 -1.98 32.09
C ALA A 313 -4.59 -2.52 31.27
N ARG A 314 -4.64 -2.42 29.93
CA ARG A 314 -3.53 -2.82 29.04
C ARG A 314 -2.26 -2.03 29.31
N LEU A 315 -2.38 -0.71 29.55
CA LEU A 315 -1.25 0.14 29.89
C LEU A 315 -0.62 -0.29 31.22
N GLN A 316 -1.44 -0.58 32.25
CA GLN A 316 -0.91 -1.08 33.53
C GLN A 316 -0.20 -2.42 33.36
N GLU A 317 -0.75 -3.34 32.56
CA GLU A 317 -0.11 -4.63 32.26
C GLU A 317 1.25 -4.46 31.56
N LEU A 318 1.36 -3.47 30.67
CA LEU A 318 2.62 -3.12 30.02
C LEU A 318 3.65 -2.53 31.00
N GLU A 319 3.22 -1.67 31.93
CA GLU A 319 4.13 -1.16 32.98
C GLU A 319 4.61 -2.30 33.90
N ASP A 320 3.72 -3.21 34.29
CA ASP A 320 4.07 -4.41 35.08
C ASP A 320 5.07 -5.31 34.32
N ALA A 321 4.93 -5.40 33.00
CA ALA A 321 5.86 -6.14 32.14
C ALA A 321 7.26 -5.48 32.09
N PHE A 322 7.33 -4.15 32.02
CA PHE A 322 8.62 -3.43 32.09
C PHE A 322 9.32 -3.64 33.44
N GLU A 323 8.58 -3.59 34.56
CA GLU A 323 9.14 -3.83 35.89
C GLU A 323 9.76 -5.23 35.98
N LYS A 324 9.05 -6.27 35.53
CA LYS A 324 9.56 -7.65 35.54
C LYS A 324 10.73 -7.85 34.60
N ALA A 325 10.71 -7.23 33.42
CA ALA A 325 11.81 -7.30 32.46
C ALA A 325 13.10 -6.65 32.99
N GLY A 326 12.99 -5.61 33.84
CA GLY A 326 14.13 -4.97 34.50
C GLY A 326 14.70 -5.76 35.68
N GLU A 327 13.95 -6.70 36.25
CA GLU A 327 14.37 -7.56 37.37
C GLU A 327 15.08 -8.86 36.92
N ALA A 328 14.97 -9.23 35.63
CA ALA A 328 15.53 -10.43 35.01
C ALA A 328 16.98 -10.24 34.51
#